data_AF-A0A059LP71-F1
#
_entry.id   AF-A0A059LP71-F1
#
_cell.length_a   1.000
_cell.length_b   1.000
_cell.length_c   1.000
_cell.angle_alpha   90.00
_cell.angle_beta   90.00
_cell.angle_gamma   90.00
#
_symmetry.space_group_name_H-M   'P 1'
#
loop_
_entity.id
_entity.type
_entity.pdbx_description
1 polymer ?
#
loop_
_entity_poly.entity_id
_entity_poly.type
_entity_poly.pdbx_seq_one_letter_code
_entity_poly.pdbx_strand_id
1 'polypeptide(L)'
;MRDVSARPPAELAEQVPQDSESCFARYPWIEPTLEHFFANARESSRKSTLTVEQSFDFVHAIRWNQYQPGHDVVTLATNASTGALGFSSHMVKRSNLLHKSPFMLRTLEEAVQAHGPALAKLLAGREMRLILQTEDTPIVGLDRNLKVPPFSACASRHDIDVPVPDFTYKYYPETRHKDTSWPAVGALLAHKSEMLLWSDRSLDIFQRNNWNVGHRKKLLPLLDGLTQQGHAVEVLGAPLDINDTRTQVHRSPAYKPIDSWCEHKFQLHTGGLSYSTSLKYRLACASVVFLVPFDFEEFFEKAVREAGVVVTLPPFLRGDNHMQRWLDEAAPIIKDTVMRYKDAPDVPDVAVRGREWVLHNLQKDALDCYWYGTLKRYAELYFS
;
A
#
# COMPACT_ATOMS: atom_id res chain seq x y z
N MET A 1 28.31 2.76 38.80
CA MET A 1 27.92 1.34 38.60
C MET A 1 26.72 1.08 39.49
N ARG A 2 25.52 1.01 38.90
CA ARG A 2 24.29 0.58 39.58
C ARG A 2 23.62 -0.46 38.70
N ASP A 3 23.15 -1.49 39.38
CA ASP A 3 22.76 -2.80 38.92
C ASP A 3 21.67 -2.80 37.85
N VAL A 4 21.86 -3.59 36.81
CA VAL A 4 20.87 -3.87 35.76
C VAL A 4 20.10 -5.11 36.20
N SER A 5 19.08 -4.90 37.02
CA SER A 5 18.09 -5.93 37.36
C SER A 5 17.19 -6.21 36.16
N ALA A 6 17.08 -7.50 35.84
CA ALA A 6 16.34 -8.10 34.73
C ALA A 6 14.90 -7.58 34.58
N ARG A 7 14.50 -7.34 33.33
CA ARG A 7 13.08 -7.24 32.95
C ARG A 7 12.46 -8.63 32.99
N PRO A 8 11.23 -8.80 33.50
CA PRO A 8 10.51 -10.06 33.36
C PRO A 8 10.18 -10.32 31.88
N PRO A 9 10.04 -11.59 31.46
CA PRO A 9 9.59 -11.93 30.12
C PRO A 9 8.18 -11.35 29.92
N ALA A 10 7.96 -10.73 28.77
CA ALA A 10 6.65 -10.25 28.36
C ALA A 10 5.67 -11.43 28.43
N GLU A 11 4.69 -11.34 29.34
CA GLU A 11 3.53 -12.21 29.35
C GLU A 11 2.90 -12.17 27.96
N LEU A 12 2.74 -13.35 27.36
CA LEU A 12 1.93 -13.55 26.17
C LEU A 12 0.57 -12.92 26.43
N ALA A 13 0.30 -11.79 25.77
CA ALA A 13 -1.03 -11.20 25.77
C ALA A 13 -2.03 -12.30 25.42
N GLU A 14 -3.00 -12.55 26.29
CA GLU A 14 -4.11 -13.46 26.03
C GLU A 14 -4.70 -13.10 24.66
N GLN A 15 -4.58 -14.03 23.72
CA GLN A 15 -5.19 -13.93 22.40
C GLN A 15 -6.70 -14.05 22.59
N VAL A 16 -7.38 -12.92 22.84
CA VAL A 16 -8.83 -12.84 22.71
C VAL A 16 -9.14 -13.27 21.27
N PRO A 17 -9.90 -14.35 21.04
CA PRO A 17 -10.24 -14.78 19.69
C PRO A 17 -10.94 -13.63 18.99
N GLN A 18 -10.32 -13.10 17.93
CA GLN A 18 -11.04 -12.19 17.05
C GLN A 18 -12.13 -13.00 16.36
N ASP A 19 -13.37 -12.57 16.54
CA ASP A 19 -14.49 -13.09 15.78
C ASP A 19 -14.22 -12.79 14.29
N SER A 20 -13.74 -13.82 13.58
CA SER A 20 -13.32 -13.71 12.19
C SER A 20 -14.50 -13.40 11.28
N GLU A 21 -15.72 -13.77 11.70
CA GLU A 21 -16.95 -13.47 10.97
C GLU A 21 -17.34 -11.98 11.11
N SER A 22 -16.87 -11.30 12.15
CA SER A 22 -17.10 -9.85 12.32
C SER A 22 -16.18 -8.97 11.47
N CYS A 23 -15.12 -9.52 10.87
CA CYS A 23 -14.11 -8.75 10.14
C CYS A 23 -14.71 -7.80 9.10
N PHE A 24 -15.61 -8.32 8.28
CA PHE A 24 -16.17 -7.58 7.15
C PHE A 24 -17.29 -6.62 7.59
N ALA A 25 -17.93 -6.87 8.73
CA ALA A 25 -18.83 -5.91 9.35
C ALA A 25 -18.06 -4.73 9.96
N ARG A 26 -16.91 -4.99 10.58
CA ARG A 26 -16.03 -3.95 11.17
C ARG A 26 -15.31 -3.12 10.10
N TYR A 27 -14.91 -3.76 9.00
CA TYR A 27 -14.18 -3.14 7.91
C TYR A 27 -14.89 -3.39 6.56
N PRO A 28 -16.01 -2.69 6.29
CA PRO A 28 -16.87 -2.96 5.14
C PRO A 28 -16.21 -2.68 3.78
N TRP A 29 -15.06 -2.00 3.76
CA TRP A 29 -14.29 -1.75 2.54
C TRP A 29 -13.54 -3.00 2.02
N ILE A 30 -13.32 -4.00 2.89
CA ILE A 30 -12.47 -5.16 2.58
C ILE A 30 -13.12 -6.03 1.50
N GLU A 31 -14.39 -6.41 1.65
CA GLU A 31 -15.02 -7.34 0.69
C GLU A 31 -15.12 -6.75 -0.72
N PRO A 32 -15.65 -5.53 -0.95
CA PRO A 32 -15.72 -4.96 -2.30
C PRO A 32 -14.35 -4.83 -2.97
N THR A 33 -13.32 -4.53 -2.18
CA THR A 33 -11.93 -4.45 -2.63
C THR A 33 -11.38 -5.81 -3.03
N LEU A 34 -11.60 -6.84 -2.21
CA LEU A 34 -11.17 -8.20 -2.52
C LEU A 34 -11.91 -8.75 -3.75
N GLU A 35 -13.21 -8.49 -3.89
CA GLU A 35 -13.96 -8.87 -5.09
C GLU A 35 -13.39 -8.20 -6.35
N HIS A 36 -12.99 -6.95 -6.25
CA HIS A 36 -12.33 -6.23 -7.34
C HIS A 36 -11.01 -6.89 -7.77
N PHE A 37 -10.10 -7.17 -6.83
CA PHE A 37 -8.79 -7.73 -7.17
C PHE A 37 -8.84 -9.23 -7.53
N PHE A 38 -9.75 -10.00 -6.94
CA PHE A 38 -9.92 -11.41 -7.29
C PHE A 38 -10.67 -11.62 -8.61
N ALA A 39 -11.27 -10.59 -9.21
CA ALA A 39 -11.99 -10.73 -10.49
C ALA A 39 -11.09 -11.30 -11.60
N ASN A 40 -9.90 -10.72 -11.77
CA ASN A 40 -8.92 -11.19 -12.76
C ASN A 40 -8.38 -12.58 -12.42
N ALA A 41 -8.08 -12.85 -11.15
CA ALA A 41 -7.59 -14.15 -10.69
C ALA A 41 -8.61 -15.28 -10.90
N ARG A 42 -9.89 -15.03 -10.60
CA ARG A 42 -10.98 -15.99 -10.85
C ARG A 42 -11.16 -16.24 -12.34
N GLU A 43 -11.09 -15.20 -13.15
CA GLU A 43 -11.20 -15.35 -14.60
C GLU A 43 -10.04 -16.16 -15.20
N SER A 44 -8.82 -15.87 -14.74
CA SER A 44 -7.62 -16.65 -15.06
C SER A 44 -7.76 -18.11 -14.66
N SER A 45 -8.21 -18.37 -13.43
CA SER A 45 -8.40 -19.72 -12.90
C SER A 45 -9.42 -20.52 -13.68
N ARG A 46 -10.55 -19.91 -14.05
CA ARG A 46 -11.61 -20.51 -14.87
C ARG A 46 -11.14 -20.90 -16.27
N LYS A 47 -10.24 -20.10 -16.85
CA LYS A 47 -9.63 -20.35 -18.18
C LYS A 47 -8.42 -21.28 -18.11
N SER A 48 -7.89 -21.54 -16.92
CA SER A 48 -6.65 -22.28 -16.75
C SER A 48 -6.82 -23.75 -17.07
N THR A 49 -5.86 -24.30 -17.81
CA THR A 49 -5.67 -25.76 -17.95
C THR A 49 -4.57 -26.29 -17.03
N LEU A 50 -3.97 -25.41 -16.22
CA LEU A 50 -2.84 -25.74 -15.35
C LEU A 50 -3.33 -26.28 -14.01
N THR A 51 -2.52 -27.14 -13.40
CA THR A 51 -2.64 -27.43 -11.97
C THR A 51 -2.08 -26.28 -11.13
N VAL A 52 -2.30 -26.34 -9.82
CA VAL A 52 -1.64 -25.45 -8.86
C VAL A 52 -0.12 -25.54 -8.98
N GLU A 53 0.46 -26.74 -9.00
CA GLU A 53 1.91 -26.92 -9.12
C GLU A 53 2.46 -26.32 -10.42
N GLN A 54 1.76 -26.51 -11.53
CA GLN A 54 2.16 -25.93 -12.81
C GLN A 54 2.09 -24.40 -12.81
N SER A 55 1.14 -23.83 -12.06
CA SER A 55 1.07 -22.38 -11.85
C SER A 55 2.26 -21.88 -11.02
N PHE A 56 2.70 -22.65 -10.03
CA PHE A 56 3.88 -22.32 -9.22
C PHE A 56 5.15 -22.41 -10.05
N ASP A 57 5.32 -23.50 -10.79
CA ASP A 57 6.45 -23.70 -11.71
C ASP A 57 6.55 -22.56 -12.73
N PHE A 58 5.40 -22.11 -13.27
CA PHE A 58 5.35 -20.96 -14.15
C PHE A 58 5.92 -19.71 -13.47
N VAL A 59 5.45 -19.38 -12.27
CA VAL A 59 5.90 -18.20 -11.52
C VAL A 59 7.40 -18.30 -11.19
N HIS A 60 7.89 -19.47 -10.77
CA HIS A 60 9.30 -19.72 -10.49
C HIS A 60 10.20 -19.55 -11.74
N ALA A 61 9.64 -19.78 -12.92
CA ALA A 61 10.34 -19.65 -14.20
C ALA A 61 10.38 -18.21 -14.74
N ILE A 62 9.59 -17.27 -14.21
CA ILE A 62 9.54 -15.88 -14.71
C ILE A 62 10.92 -15.22 -14.64
N ARG A 63 11.28 -14.51 -15.71
CA ARG A 63 12.48 -13.70 -15.83
C ARG A 63 12.16 -12.31 -16.39
N TRP A 64 12.73 -11.27 -15.79
CA TRP A 64 12.81 -9.93 -16.37
C TRP A 64 14.23 -9.73 -16.91
N ASN A 65 14.41 -9.98 -18.21
CA ASN A 65 15.74 -10.17 -18.80
C ASN A 65 16.50 -11.30 -18.09
N GLN A 66 17.62 -10.99 -17.43
CA GLN A 66 18.40 -11.95 -16.64
C GLN A 66 17.96 -12.01 -15.16
N TYR A 67 17.07 -11.11 -14.74
CA TYR A 67 16.65 -10.98 -13.35
C TYR A 67 15.49 -11.92 -13.01
N GLN A 68 15.52 -12.51 -11.81
CA GLN A 68 14.48 -13.38 -11.26
C GLN A 68 13.75 -12.62 -10.15
N PRO A 69 12.45 -12.32 -10.31
CA PRO A 69 11.67 -11.66 -9.26
C PRO A 69 11.74 -12.43 -7.94
N GLY A 70 12.03 -11.73 -6.84
CA GLY A 70 12.08 -12.31 -5.50
C GLY A 70 10.70 -12.71 -5.01
N HIS A 71 10.59 -13.91 -4.46
CA HIS A 71 9.34 -14.43 -3.91
C HIS A 71 9.58 -15.61 -2.97
N ASP A 72 8.61 -15.80 -2.09
CA ASP A 72 8.52 -16.88 -1.12
C ASP A 72 7.33 -17.79 -1.45
N VAL A 73 7.46 -19.07 -1.14
CA VAL A 73 6.32 -19.98 -1.04
C VAL A 73 5.96 -20.12 0.43
N VAL A 74 4.71 -19.83 0.75
CA VAL A 74 4.14 -19.99 2.09
C VAL A 74 3.25 -21.22 2.09
N THR A 75 3.38 -22.03 3.13
CA THR A 75 2.57 -23.23 3.37
C THR A 75 1.75 -23.05 4.64
N LEU A 76 0.43 -23.24 4.51
CA LEU A 76 -0.51 -23.30 5.62
C LEU A 76 -1.00 -24.75 5.75
N ALA A 77 -0.74 -25.36 6.90
CA ALA A 77 -1.11 -26.75 7.16
C ALA A 77 -1.53 -26.95 8.61
N THR A 78 -2.56 -27.75 8.85
CA THR A 78 -3.00 -28.06 10.23
C THR A 78 -1.99 -28.98 10.89
N ASN A 79 -1.51 -28.63 12.07
CA ASN A 79 -0.65 -29.49 12.87
C ASN A 79 -1.48 -30.66 13.41
N ALA A 80 -1.10 -31.90 13.06
CA ALA A 80 -1.83 -33.10 13.44
C ALA A 80 -1.89 -33.33 14.96
N SER A 81 -0.92 -32.83 15.72
CA SER A 81 -0.83 -33.02 17.18
C SER A 81 -1.59 -31.97 17.96
N THR A 82 -1.65 -30.73 17.47
CA THR A 82 -2.28 -29.60 18.19
C THR A 82 -3.61 -29.14 17.60
N GLY A 83 -3.93 -29.56 16.37
CA GLY A 83 -5.07 -29.04 15.61
C GLY A 83 -4.93 -27.56 15.20
N ALA A 84 -3.84 -26.90 15.56
CA ALA A 84 -3.59 -25.50 15.24
C ALA A 84 -3.09 -25.35 13.79
N LEU A 85 -3.43 -24.23 13.15
CA LEU A 85 -2.91 -23.91 11.84
C LEU A 85 -1.43 -23.51 11.94
N GLY A 86 -0.56 -24.27 11.29
CA GLY A 86 0.84 -23.96 11.13
C GLY A 86 1.08 -23.00 9.97
N PHE A 87 2.13 -22.20 10.10
CA PHE A 87 2.66 -21.30 9.09
C PHE A 87 4.13 -21.66 8.84
N SER A 88 4.51 -21.86 7.58
CA SER A 88 5.91 -21.97 7.20
C SER A 88 6.15 -21.29 5.86
N SER A 89 7.38 -20.84 5.63
CA SER A 89 7.76 -20.15 4.40
C SER A 89 9.14 -20.61 3.92
N HIS A 90 9.28 -20.71 2.61
CA HIS A 90 10.55 -20.99 1.94
C HIS A 90 10.82 -19.93 0.87
N MET A 91 11.94 -19.21 1.03
CA MET A 91 12.40 -18.25 0.03
C MET A 91 12.89 -18.98 -1.22
N VAL A 92 12.15 -18.83 -2.33
CA VAL A 92 12.53 -19.44 -3.62
C VAL A 92 13.51 -18.55 -4.37
N LYS A 93 13.27 -17.24 -4.35
CA LYS A 93 14.13 -16.22 -4.95
C LYS A 93 14.30 -15.03 -4.03
N ARG A 94 15.52 -14.52 -3.97
CA ARG A 94 15.89 -13.40 -3.10
C ARG A 94 15.27 -12.09 -3.61
N SER A 95 14.59 -11.38 -2.71
CA SER A 95 14.06 -10.03 -2.94
C SER A 95 15.12 -9.03 -3.39
N ASN A 96 14.73 -8.05 -4.20
CA ASN A 96 15.59 -6.90 -4.55
C ASN A 96 16.10 -6.12 -3.32
N LEU A 97 15.35 -6.11 -2.22
CA LEU A 97 15.75 -5.55 -0.93
C LEU A 97 15.54 -6.60 0.18
N LEU A 98 16.61 -6.89 0.92
CA LEU A 98 16.67 -7.98 1.93
C LEU A 98 15.57 -7.92 3.00
N HIS A 99 15.05 -6.75 3.31
CA HIS A 99 14.05 -6.58 4.35
C HIS A 99 12.63 -6.86 3.87
N LYS A 100 12.36 -6.87 2.56
CA LYS A 100 10.98 -6.98 2.06
C LYS A 100 10.32 -8.30 2.45
N SER A 101 10.94 -9.43 2.10
CA SER A 101 10.42 -10.77 2.38
C SER A 101 10.10 -10.97 3.87
N PRO A 102 11.05 -10.79 4.83
CA PRO A 102 10.75 -11.02 6.25
C PRO A 102 9.59 -10.18 6.81
N PHE A 103 9.43 -8.94 6.32
CA PHE A 103 8.42 -8.03 6.83
C PHE A 103 7.06 -8.18 6.15
N MET A 104 7.00 -8.59 4.88
CA MET A 104 5.75 -9.03 4.25
C MET A 104 5.27 -10.37 4.84
N LEU A 105 6.18 -11.34 5.05
CA LEU A 105 5.84 -12.61 5.69
C LEU A 105 5.27 -12.39 7.09
N ARG A 106 5.82 -11.44 7.86
CA ARG A 106 5.31 -11.11 9.20
C ARG A 106 3.89 -10.55 9.19
N THR A 107 3.48 -9.76 8.19
CA THR A 107 2.09 -9.28 8.14
C THR A 107 1.13 -10.44 7.91
N LEU A 108 1.49 -11.39 7.04
CA LEU A 108 0.69 -12.58 6.78
C LEU A 108 0.68 -13.55 7.97
N GLU A 109 1.83 -13.82 8.58
CA GLU A 109 1.97 -14.74 9.72
C GLU A 109 1.10 -14.29 10.90
N GLU A 110 1.14 -13.00 11.24
CA GLU A 110 0.32 -12.46 12.32
C GLU A 110 -1.19 -12.57 12.02
N ALA A 111 -1.60 -12.40 10.76
CA ALA A 111 -2.98 -12.60 10.35
C ALA A 111 -3.42 -14.07 10.44
N VAL A 112 -2.53 -14.99 10.06
CA VAL A 112 -2.75 -16.44 10.20
C VAL A 112 -2.86 -16.83 11.66
N GLN A 113 -2.06 -16.23 12.55
CA GLN A 113 -2.18 -16.44 14.00
C GLN A 113 -3.51 -15.88 14.54
N ALA A 114 -3.88 -14.66 14.16
CA ALA A 114 -5.11 -14.01 14.61
C ALA A 114 -6.38 -14.77 14.19
N HIS A 115 -6.39 -15.33 12.98
CA HIS A 115 -7.54 -16.04 12.39
C HIS A 115 -7.35 -17.56 12.30
N GLY A 116 -6.39 -18.11 13.04
CA GLY A 116 -5.96 -19.51 12.96
C GLY A 116 -7.09 -20.53 13.06
N PRO A 117 -8.00 -20.44 14.06
CA PRO A 117 -9.13 -21.37 14.17
C PRO A 117 -10.08 -21.33 12.97
N ALA A 118 -10.41 -20.13 12.47
CA ALA A 118 -11.30 -19.97 11.32
C ALA A 118 -10.65 -20.49 10.03
N LEU A 119 -9.36 -20.21 9.84
CA LEU A 119 -8.58 -20.72 8.71
C LEU A 119 -8.39 -22.24 8.78
N ALA A 120 -8.11 -22.81 9.96
CA ALA A 120 -8.02 -24.27 10.13
C ALA A 120 -9.32 -24.98 9.73
N LYS A 121 -10.46 -24.41 10.14
CA LYS A 121 -11.79 -24.90 9.75
C LYS A 121 -12.00 -24.79 8.23
N LEU A 122 -11.61 -23.67 7.62
CA LEU A 122 -11.68 -23.47 6.16
C LEU A 122 -10.86 -24.51 5.38
N LEU A 123 -9.65 -24.80 5.83
CA LEU A 123 -8.77 -25.76 5.16
C LEU A 123 -9.21 -27.22 5.36
N ALA A 124 -9.93 -27.50 6.45
CA ALA A 124 -10.43 -28.84 6.78
C ALA A 124 -9.32 -29.90 6.76
N GLY A 125 -8.17 -29.57 7.35
CA GLY A 125 -6.99 -30.43 7.41
C GLY A 125 -6.16 -30.51 6.13
N ARG A 126 -6.59 -29.87 5.03
CA ARG A 126 -5.82 -29.81 3.78
C ARG A 126 -4.68 -28.79 3.89
N GLU A 127 -3.59 -29.04 3.17
CA GLU A 127 -2.52 -28.07 2.98
C GLU A 127 -2.90 -27.06 1.88
N MET A 128 -2.59 -25.79 2.11
CA MET A 128 -2.67 -24.74 1.10
C MET A 128 -1.30 -24.04 0.98
N ARG A 129 -0.81 -23.91 -0.26
CA ARG A 129 0.40 -23.15 -0.56
C ARG A 129 0.05 -21.89 -1.33
N LEU A 130 0.84 -20.83 -1.15
CA LEU A 130 0.70 -19.58 -1.91
C LEU A 130 2.06 -18.96 -2.22
N ILE A 131 2.11 -18.14 -3.27
CA ILE A 131 3.31 -17.38 -3.63
C ILE A 131 3.15 -15.94 -3.15
N LEU A 132 4.10 -15.49 -2.32
CA LEU A 132 4.22 -14.10 -1.90
C LEU A 132 5.40 -13.47 -2.63
N GLN A 133 5.12 -12.63 -3.63
CA GLN A 133 6.14 -11.93 -4.41
C GLN A 133 6.53 -10.62 -3.71
N THR A 134 7.80 -10.24 -3.84
CA THR A 134 8.43 -9.16 -3.05
C THR A 134 9.03 -8.03 -3.89
N GLU A 135 8.91 -8.11 -5.21
CA GLU A 135 9.28 -7.04 -6.12
C GLU A 135 8.28 -5.88 -6.11
N ASP A 136 8.71 -4.74 -6.63
CA ASP A 136 7.85 -3.56 -6.66
C ASP A 136 6.70 -3.71 -7.66
N THR A 137 6.92 -4.40 -8.77
CA THR A 137 5.91 -4.59 -9.83
C THR A 137 5.26 -5.97 -9.74
N PRO A 138 3.98 -6.11 -10.12
CA PRO A 138 3.32 -7.39 -10.35
C PRO A 138 4.09 -8.25 -11.35
N ILE A 139 3.95 -9.58 -11.25
CA ILE A 139 4.76 -10.53 -12.03
C ILE A 139 3.95 -11.32 -13.08
N VAL A 140 2.62 -11.43 -12.97
CA VAL A 140 1.79 -12.23 -13.89
C VAL A 140 0.68 -11.41 -14.57
N GLY A 141 0.76 -11.32 -15.90
CA GLY A 141 -0.28 -10.71 -16.73
C GLY A 141 -1.50 -11.60 -17.00
N LEU A 142 -2.59 -10.99 -17.49
CA LEU A 142 -3.87 -11.66 -17.78
C LEU A 142 -3.79 -12.81 -18.80
N ASP A 143 -2.79 -12.80 -19.69
CA ASP A 143 -2.64 -13.76 -20.78
C ASP A 143 -2.19 -15.15 -20.31
N ARG A 144 -1.72 -15.27 -19.06
CA ARG A 144 -1.11 -16.50 -18.56
C ARG A 144 -2.11 -17.56 -18.10
N ASN A 145 -3.33 -17.16 -17.75
CA ASN A 145 -4.39 -18.06 -17.29
C ASN A 145 -3.87 -19.09 -16.25
N LEU A 146 -3.26 -18.62 -15.15
CA LEU A 146 -2.83 -19.48 -14.05
C LEU A 146 -4.04 -19.93 -13.21
N LYS A 147 -3.91 -21.11 -12.58
CA LYS A 147 -4.94 -21.69 -11.69
C LYS A 147 -5.09 -20.88 -10.40
N VAL A 148 -3.98 -20.33 -9.91
CA VAL A 148 -3.92 -19.51 -8.70
C VAL A 148 -3.01 -18.30 -8.92
N PRO A 149 -3.35 -17.10 -8.39
CA PRO A 149 -2.53 -15.91 -8.54
C PRO A 149 -1.37 -15.88 -7.53
N PRO A 150 -0.27 -15.18 -7.81
CA PRO A 150 0.66 -14.73 -6.76
C PRO A 150 0.10 -13.50 -6.01
N PHE A 151 0.64 -13.23 -4.84
CA PHE A 151 0.36 -12.03 -4.05
C PHE A 151 1.50 -11.01 -4.17
N SER A 152 1.16 -9.74 -4.34
CA SER A 152 2.10 -8.64 -4.61
C SER A 152 1.78 -7.37 -3.79
N ALA A 153 2.68 -6.40 -3.73
CA ALA A 153 2.40 -5.12 -3.03
C ALA A 153 1.35 -4.24 -3.75
N CYS A 154 1.16 -4.44 -5.05
CA CYS A 154 0.21 -3.73 -5.88
C CYS A 154 -0.23 -4.60 -7.06
N ALA A 155 -1.28 -4.20 -7.78
CA ALA A 155 -1.73 -4.85 -9.01
C ALA A 155 -2.22 -3.81 -10.02
N SER A 156 -2.17 -4.12 -11.32
CA SER A 156 -2.85 -3.34 -12.35
C SER A 156 -4.08 -4.07 -12.89
N ARG A 157 -4.87 -3.36 -13.71
CA ARG A 157 -5.96 -3.98 -14.48
C ARG A 157 -5.49 -5.08 -15.46
N HIS A 158 -4.19 -5.16 -15.73
CA HIS A 158 -3.57 -6.10 -16.67
C HIS A 158 -2.86 -7.27 -15.99
N ASP A 159 -2.97 -7.39 -14.66
CA ASP A 159 -2.34 -8.45 -13.88
C ASP A 159 -3.39 -9.33 -13.23
N ILE A 160 -3.02 -10.58 -12.93
CA ILE A 160 -3.80 -11.49 -12.09
C ILE A 160 -3.33 -11.46 -10.64
N ASP A 161 -2.16 -10.87 -10.36
CA ASP A 161 -1.62 -10.71 -9.01
C ASP A 161 -2.65 -10.02 -8.10
N VAL A 162 -2.74 -10.48 -6.85
CA VAL A 162 -3.64 -9.90 -5.85
C VAL A 162 -2.81 -9.02 -4.89
N PRO A 163 -3.15 -7.72 -4.74
CA PRO A 163 -2.39 -6.83 -3.89
C PRO A 163 -2.65 -7.11 -2.40
N VAL A 164 -1.59 -7.04 -1.61
CA VAL A 164 -1.58 -7.32 -0.17
C VAL A 164 -0.71 -6.30 0.58
N PRO A 165 -0.84 -6.18 1.92
CA PRO A 165 0.01 -5.30 2.71
C PRO A 165 1.51 -5.57 2.48
N ASP A 166 2.23 -4.54 2.06
CA ASP A 166 3.66 -4.62 1.80
C ASP A 166 4.51 -4.62 3.09
N PHE A 167 5.82 -4.64 2.92
CA PHE A 167 6.77 -4.63 4.03
C PHE A 167 6.70 -3.34 4.87
N THR A 168 6.23 -2.22 4.32
CA THR A 168 6.24 -0.92 5.01
C THR A 168 5.27 -0.82 6.17
N TYR A 169 4.35 -1.78 6.31
CA TYR A 169 3.51 -1.89 7.51
C TYR A 169 4.30 -2.32 8.75
N LYS A 170 5.40 -3.05 8.57
CA LYS A 170 6.27 -3.51 9.66
C LYS A 170 7.59 -2.76 9.74
N TYR A 171 8.16 -2.40 8.60
CA TYR A 171 9.45 -1.76 8.54
C TYR A 171 9.58 -0.90 7.28
N TYR A 172 9.73 0.41 7.47
CA TYR A 172 9.98 1.33 6.38
C TYR A 172 11.21 2.22 6.68
N PRO A 173 12.41 1.79 6.28
CA PRO A 173 13.65 2.46 6.65
C PRO A 173 13.71 3.91 6.14
N GLU A 174 12.95 4.23 5.08
CA GLU A 174 12.98 5.57 4.49
C GLU A 174 12.35 6.66 5.38
N THR A 175 11.56 6.27 6.40
CA THR A 175 11.02 7.20 7.39
C THR A 175 12.09 7.75 8.33
N ARG A 176 13.20 7.03 8.54
CA ARG A 176 14.29 7.34 9.49
C ARG A 176 13.87 7.54 10.95
N HIS A 177 12.66 7.15 11.32
CA HIS A 177 12.26 7.09 12.72
C HIS A 177 12.81 5.81 13.40
N LYS A 178 12.86 5.81 14.73
CA LYS A 178 13.36 4.66 15.49
C LYS A 178 12.45 3.43 15.30
N ASP A 179 11.15 3.66 15.39
CA ASP A 179 10.13 2.69 15.01
C ASP A 179 9.56 3.14 13.67
N THR A 180 9.68 2.28 12.67
CA THR A 180 9.28 2.56 11.29
C THR A 180 8.05 1.78 10.87
N SER A 181 7.40 1.10 11.82
CA SER A 181 6.15 0.39 11.58
C SER A 181 5.02 1.39 11.33
N TRP A 182 4.03 0.97 10.57
CA TRP A 182 2.86 1.81 10.28
C TRP A 182 2.15 2.30 11.55
N PRO A 183 1.89 1.48 12.59
CA PRO A 183 1.24 1.97 13.81
C PRO A 183 2.03 3.10 14.50
N ALA A 184 3.36 2.99 14.57
CA ALA A 184 4.19 3.99 15.21
C ALA A 184 4.26 5.29 14.39
N VAL A 185 4.49 5.19 13.09
CA VAL A 185 4.57 6.36 12.20
C VAL A 185 3.19 7.00 12.05
N GLY A 186 2.12 6.22 11.89
CA GLY A 186 0.74 6.72 11.83
C GLY A 186 0.36 7.53 13.07
N ALA A 187 0.67 7.02 14.27
CA ALA A 187 0.45 7.75 15.52
C ALA A 187 1.27 9.04 15.62
N LEU A 188 2.54 9.01 15.18
CA LEU A 188 3.39 10.20 15.10
C LEU A 188 2.77 11.28 14.20
N LEU A 189 2.33 10.89 13.00
CA LEU A 189 1.73 11.80 12.03
C LEU A 189 0.40 12.36 12.52
N ALA A 190 -0.43 11.52 13.15
CA ALA A 190 -1.67 11.95 13.80
C ALA A 190 -1.38 13.04 14.84
N HIS A 191 -0.47 12.77 15.78
CA HIS A 191 -0.08 13.73 16.81
C HIS A 191 0.50 15.02 16.21
N LYS A 192 1.41 14.93 15.24
CA LYS A 192 1.97 16.10 14.54
C LYS A 192 0.91 16.93 13.85
N SER A 193 -0.08 16.30 13.23
CA SER A 193 -1.18 17.00 12.55
C SER A 193 -2.13 17.72 13.50
N GLU A 194 -2.31 17.24 14.73
CA GLU A 194 -3.13 17.85 15.79
C GLU A 194 -2.45 19.06 16.43
N MET A 195 -1.12 19.10 16.43
CA MET A 195 -0.35 20.24 16.94
C MET A 195 -0.33 21.45 16.00
N LEU A 196 -0.82 21.31 14.75
CA LEU A 196 -0.75 22.35 13.73
C LEU A 196 -2.15 22.84 13.37
N LEU A 197 -2.44 24.12 13.64
CA LEU A 197 -3.63 24.77 13.13
C LEU A 197 -3.57 24.80 11.59
N TRP A 198 -4.73 24.74 10.93
CA TRP A 198 -4.76 24.83 9.47
C TRP A 198 -4.15 26.15 8.96
N SER A 199 -4.36 27.25 9.68
CA SER A 199 -3.76 28.57 9.40
C SER A 199 -2.23 28.55 9.40
N ASP A 200 -1.62 27.67 10.20
CA ASP A 200 -0.17 27.64 10.42
C ASP A 200 0.56 26.75 9.39
N ARG A 201 -0.21 26.00 8.59
CA ARG A 201 0.33 25.16 7.51
C ARG A 201 0.67 26.00 6.29
N SER A 202 1.76 25.65 5.63
CA SER A 202 2.20 26.26 4.38
C SER A 202 1.13 26.13 3.29
N LEU A 203 0.81 27.25 2.64
CA LEU A 203 -0.06 27.30 1.48
C LEU A 203 0.70 26.87 0.23
N ASP A 204 1.03 25.59 0.13
CA ASP A 204 1.66 25.00 -1.05
C ASP A 204 1.07 23.61 -1.34
N ILE A 205 1.38 23.10 -2.53
CA ILE A 205 1.16 21.70 -2.88
C ILE A 205 2.51 20.97 -2.77
N PHE A 206 2.61 20.12 -1.76
CA PHE A 206 3.85 19.48 -1.37
C PHE A 206 4.07 18.10 -2.00
N GLN A 207 5.30 17.85 -2.47
CA GLN A 207 5.73 16.55 -2.98
C GLN A 207 7.26 16.34 -2.83
N ARG A 208 7.66 15.16 -2.34
CA ARG A 208 9.05 14.67 -2.33
C ARG A 208 9.05 13.21 -2.73
N ASN A 209 9.73 12.87 -3.83
CA ASN A 209 9.97 11.49 -4.29
C ASN A 209 11.12 11.49 -5.30
N ASN A 210 11.61 10.29 -5.65
CA ASN A 210 12.49 10.11 -6.80
C ASN A 210 11.71 10.36 -8.11
N TRP A 211 12.15 11.32 -8.92
CA TRP A 211 11.50 11.67 -10.19
C TRP A 211 11.88 10.68 -11.30
N ASN A 212 13.01 9.98 -11.19
CA ASN A 212 13.53 9.12 -12.23
C ASN A 212 12.90 7.71 -12.26
N VAL A 213 11.63 7.57 -11.87
CA VAL A 213 10.90 6.28 -11.87
C VAL A 213 9.49 6.41 -12.43
N GLY A 214 9.08 5.43 -13.24
CA GLY A 214 7.73 5.29 -13.79
C GLY A 214 7.08 6.60 -14.26
N HIS A 215 5.88 6.89 -13.74
CA HIS A 215 5.04 8.02 -14.13
C HIS A 215 5.65 9.38 -13.73
N ARG A 216 6.46 9.40 -12.67
CA ARG A 216 7.10 10.60 -12.12
C ARG A 216 8.07 11.26 -13.08
N LYS A 217 8.66 10.48 -14.00
CA LYS A 217 9.60 10.96 -15.02
C LYS A 217 9.02 12.05 -15.92
N LYS A 218 7.69 12.08 -16.04
CA LYS A 218 6.96 13.02 -16.88
C LYS A 218 6.14 13.99 -16.03
N LEU A 219 5.37 13.47 -15.07
CA LEU A 219 4.46 14.27 -14.25
C LEU A 219 5.17 15.32 -13.40
N LEU A 220 6.25 14.96 -12.71
CA LEU A 220 6.89 15.90 -11.77
C LEU A 220 7.68 17.01 -12.51
N PRO A 221 8.41 16.73 -13.60
CA PRO A 221 8.97 17.79 -14.45
C PRO A 221 7.92 18.70 -15.09
N LEU A 222 6.76 18.18 -15.49
CA LEU A 222 5.64 18.99 -16.01
C LEU A 222 5.19 20.03 -14.96
N LEU A 223 4.99 19.59 -13.72
CA LEU A 223 4.59 20.46 -12.63
C LEU A 223 5.70 21.43 -12.24
N ASP A 224 6.96 20.99 -12.21
CA ASP A 224 8.10 21.86 -11.90
C ASP A 224 8.26 22.96 -12.95
N GLY A 225 7.95 22.66 -14.22
CA GLY A 225 7.88 23.66 -15.29
C GLY A 225 6.97 24.85 -14.95
N LEU A 226 5.85 24.62 -14.26
CA LEU A 226 4.96 25.72 -13.81
C LEU A 226 5.63 26.60 -12.75
N THR A 227 6.43 26.01 -11.86
CA THR A 227 7.21 26.76 -10.86
C THR A 227 8.29 27.59 -11.53
N GLN A 228 9.07 26.99 -12.43
CA GLN A 228 10.16 27.67 -13.14
C GLN A 228 9.66 28.83 -14.02
N GLN A 229 8.43 28.73 -14.54
CA GLN A 229 7.79 29.77 -15.34
C GLN A 229 7.04 30.81 -14.50
N GLY A 230 6.89 30.61 -13.18
CA GLY A 230 6.13 31.51 -12.32
C GLY A 230 4.60 31.39 -12.47
N HIS A 231 4.10 30.33 -13.10
CA HIS A 231 2.67 30.14 -13.39
C HIS A 231 1.93 29.25 -12.37
N ALA A 232 2.64 28.62 -11.43
CA ALA A 232 2.03 27.67 -10.49
C ALA A 232 0.82 28.24 -9.73
N VAL A 233 0.91 29.45 -9.17
CA VAL A 233 -0.20 30.09 -8.43
C VAL A 233 -1.38 30.42 -9.36
N GLU A 234 -1.10 30.90 -10.56
CA GLU A 234 -2.14 31.22 -11.54
C GLU A 234 -2.90 29.96 -11.97
N VAL A 235 -2.18 28.89 -12.26
CA VAL A 235 -2.72 27.64 -12.82
C VAL A 235 -3.35 26.76 -11.74
N LEU A 236 -2.72 26.62 -10.58
CA LEU A 236 -3.09 25.66 -9.53
C LEU A 236 -3.68 26.32 -8.28
N GLY A 237 -3.65 27.66 -8.17
CA GLY A 237 -4.15 28.40 -7.00
C GLY A 237 -3.18 28.43 -5.81
N ALA A 238 -2.06 27.71 -5.86
CA ALA A 238 -1.03 27.67 -4.82
C ALA A 238 0.36 27.46 -5.45
N PRO A 239 1.44 27.91 -4.78
CA PRO A 239 2.80 27.51 -5.15
C PRO A 239 2.98 25.99 -5.00
N LEU A 240 3.95 25.46 -5.74
CA LEU A 240 4.38 24.07 -5.62
C LEU A 240 5.64 24.02 -4.74
N ASP A 241 5.63 23.18 -3.71
CA ASP A 241 6.86 22.75 -3.04
C ASP A 241 7.15 21.31 -3.46
N ILE A 242 7.78 21.15 -4.63
CA ILE A 242 8.14 19.85 -5.19
C ILE A 242 9.63 19.78 -5.49
N ASN A 243 10.26 18.62 -5.24
CA ASN A 243 11.68 18.44 -5.52
C ASN A 243 12.07 16.96 -5.66
N ASP A 244 13.11 16.69 -6.44
CA ASP A 244 13.62 15.34 -6.70
C ASP A 244 14.50 14.86 -5.55
N THR A 245 14.06 13.80 -4.86
CA THR A 245 14.86 13.16 -3.82
C THR A 245 15.93 12.23 -4.39
N ARG A 246 15.95 11.98 -5.70
CA ARG A 246 16.86 11.04 -6.38
C ARG A 246 16.78 9.62 -5.79
N THR A 247 17.66 8.72 -6.23
CA THR A 247 17.70 7.32 -5.76
C THR A 247 18.19 7.18 -4.31
N GLN A 248 19.14 8.02 -3.89
CA GLN A 248 19.63 8.03 -2.50
C GLN A 248 18.85 9.07 -1.69
N VAL A 249 17.55 8.78 -1.49
CA VAL A 249 16.54 9.70 -0.92
C VAL A 249 17.08 10.49 0.27
N HIS A 250 17.70 9.84 1.26
CA HIS A 250 18.17 10.49 2.50
C HIS A 250 19.44 11.32 2.37
N ARG A 251 20.19 11.14 1.30
CA ARG A 251 21.38 11.95 1.00
C ARG A 251 21.03 13.14 0.11
N SER A 252 19.78 13.21 -0.36
CA SER A 252 19.34 14.36 -1.13
C SER A 252 19.12 15.56 -0.20
N PRO A 253 19.57 16.76 -0.60
CA PRO A 253 19.22 17.99 0.11
C PRO A 253 17.71 18.27 0.07
N ALA A 254 16.98 17.64 -0.85
CA ALA A 254 15.52 17.73 -0.94
C ALA A 254 14.80 16.82 0.07
N TYR A 255 15.50 15.94 0.79
CA TYR A 255 14.87 15.04 1.75
C TYR A 255 14.11 15.83 2.83
N LYS A 256 12.90 15.37 3.12
CA LYS A 256 12.07 15.86 4.21
C LYS A 256 11.60 14.67 5.04
N PRO A 257 11.82 14.67 6.37
CA PRO A 257 11.32 13.61 7.23
C PRO A 257 9.79 13.59 7.17
N ILE A 258 9.19 12.41 7.32
CA ILE A 258 7.79 12.18 6.94
C ILE A 258 6.80 12.96 7.79
N ASP A 259 7.16 13.28 9.02
CA ASP A 259 6.41 14.15 9.95
C ASP A 259 6.39 15.62 9.53
N SER A 260 7.44 16.11 8.89
CA SER A 260 7.44 17.48 8.33
C SER A 260 6.44 17.66 7.19
N TRP A 261 5.98 16.57 6.55
CA TRP A 261 4.99 16.66 5.48
C TRP A 261 3.65 17.23 5.99
N CYS A 262 3.37 17.10 7.29
CA CYS A 262 2.15 17.60 7.91
C CYS A 262 2.09 19.13 8.02
N GLU A 263 3.20 19.82 7.75
CA GLU A 263 3.30 21.28 7.74
C GLU A 263 2.69 21.89 6.47
N HIS A 264 2.24 21.07 5.52
CA HIS A 264 1.70 21.52 4.24
C HIS A 264 0.18 21.32 4.15
N LYS A 265 -0.54 22.31 3.63
CA LYS A 265 -2.01 22.25 3.44
C LYS A 265 -2.39 21.19 2.42
N PHE A 266 -1.70 21.19 1.28
CA PHE A 266 -2.01 20.32 0.16
C PHE A 266 -0.84 19.38 -0.14
N GLN A 267 -1.15 18.14 -0.52
CA GLN A 267 -0.14 17.15 -0.86
C GLN A 267 -0.49 16.40 -2.14
N LEU A 268 0.49 16.19 -3.01
CA LEU A 268 0.31 15.42 -4.24
C LEU A 268 0.80 13.98 -4.03
N HIS A 269 -0.09 13.02 -4.30
CA HIS A 269 0.24 11.60 -4.36
C HIS A 269 0.25 11.09 -5.80
N THR A 270 1.28 10.33 -6.15
CA THR A 270 1.39 9.61 -7.42
C THR A 270 2.29 8.38 -7.25
N GLY A 271 2.04 7.35 -8.05
CA GLY A 271 2.81 6.11 -8.11
C GLY A 271 4.26 6.32 -8.50
N GLY A 272 5.10 5.33 -8.17
CA GLY A 272 6.51 5.28 -8.56
C GLY A 272 6.68 4.56 -9.89
N LEU A 273 7.54 3.53 -9.88
CA LEU A 273 7.65 2.57 -10.98
C LEU A 273 6.36 1.75 -11.16
N SER A 274 5.82 1.32 -10.03
CA SER A 274 4.52 0.66 -9.88
C SER A 274 3.71 1.45 -8.86
N TYR A 275 3.81 1.13 -7.57
CA TYR A 275 3.10 1.78 -6.47
C TYR A 275 3.95 2.80 -5.73
N SER A 276 3.34 3.45 -4.73
CA SER A 276 4.08 4.27 -3.77
C SER A 276 3.44 4.19 -2.40
N THR A 277 4.23 3.66 -1.46
CA THR A 277 3.88 3.52 -0.04
C THR A 277 3.50 4.82 0.68
N SER A 278 3.68 5.98 0.02
CA SER A 278 3.51 7.31 0.59
C SER A 278 2.06 7.70 0.84
N LEU A 279 1.06 7.12 0.17
CA LEU A 279 -0.33 7.59 0.25
C LEU A 279 -0.86 7.61 1.68
N LYS A 280 -0.71 6.48 2.40
CA LYS A 280 -1.18 6.35 3.79
C LYS A 280 -0.56 7.39 4.73
N TYR A 281 0.71 7.72 4.52
CA TYR A 281 1.42 8.73 5.32
C TYR A 281 0.95 10.16 5.01
N ARG A 282 0.68 10.47 3.73
CA ARG A 282 0.12 11.78 3.34
C ARG A 282 -1.27 12.01 3.95
N LEU A 283 -2.11 10.97 3.94
CA LEU A 283 -3.43 11.00 4.55
C LEU A 283 -3.37 11.16 6.07
N ALA A 284 -2.42 10.49 6.75
CA ALA A 284 -2.26 10.60 8.20
C ALA A 284 -1.92 12.02 8.69
N CYS A 285 -1.41 12.90 7.82
CA CYS A 285 -1.13 14.30 8.15
C CYS A 285 -2.36 15.22 8.22
N ALA A 286 -3.56 14.72 7.89
CA ALA A 286 -4.75 15.56 7.72
C ALA A 286 -4.50 16.76 6.79
N SER A 287 -3.72 16.55 5.72
CA SER A 287 -3.61 17.47 4.58
C SER A 287 -4.66 17.12 3.52
N VAL A 288 -5.03 18.06 2.67
CA VAL A 288 -5.84 17.75 1.49
C VAL A 288 -4.94 17.03 0.48
N VAL A 289 -5.23 15.76 0.21
CA VAL A 289 -4.41 14.93 -0.68
C VAL A 289 -5.03 14.89 -2.07
N PHE A 290 -4.27 15.37 -3.06
CA PHE A 290 -4.52 15.17 -4.48
C PHE A 290 -3.96 13.82 -4.90
N LEU A 291 -4.83 12.86 -5.20
CA LEU A 291 -4.45 11.53 -5.68
C LEU A 291 -4.46 11.53 -7.21
N VAL A 292 -3.31 11.27 -7.84
CA VAL A 292 -3.23 11.00 -9.28
C VAL A 292 -3.28 9.48 -9.48
N PRO A 293 -4.38 8.90 -10.00
CA PRO A 293 -4.44 7.48 -10.31
C PRO A 293 -3.41 7.12 -11.39
N PHE A 294 -2.83 5.92 -11.30
CA PHE A 294 -1.87 5.38 -12.26
C PHE A 294 -2.24 3.91 -12.54
N ASP A 295 -1.40 3.18 -13.29
CA ASP A 295 -1.77 1.82 -13.72
C ASP A 295 -1.85 0.81 -12.58
N PHE A 296 -1.16 1.03 -11.47
CA PHE A 296 -1.07 0.10 -10.36
C PHE A 296 -1.79 0.65 -9.14
N GLU A 297 -2.33 -0.22 -8.30
CA GLU A 297 -3.03 0.16 -7.08
C GLU A 297 -2.55 -0.73 -5.92
N GLU A 298 -2.26 -0.12 -4.77
CA GLU A 298 -2.19 -0.86 -3.52
C GLU A 298 -3.59 -1.32 -3.10
N PHE A 299 -3.63 -2.33 -2.21
CA PHE A 299 -4.87 -3.00 -1.82
C PHE A 299 -5.96 -2.07 -1.26
N PHE A 300 -5.62 -0.89 -0.75
CA PHE A 300 -6.57 0.00 -0.10
C PHE A 300 -6.95 1.24 -0.94
N GLU A 301 -6.26 1.49 -2.06
CA GLU A 301 -6.42 2.76 -2.81
C GLU A 301 -7.82 2.94 -3.39
N LYS A 302 -8.42 1.86 -3.88
CA LYS A 302 -9.80 1.86 -4.37
C LYS A 302 -10.78 2.31 -3.28
N ALA A 303 -10.66 1.75 -2.09
CA ALA A 303 -11.52 2.10 -0.96
C ALA A 303 -11.34 3.55 -0.49
N VAL A 304 -10.10 4.05 -0.50
CA VAL A 304 -9.80 5.47 -0.21
C VAL A 304 -10.51 6.41 -1.18
N ARG A 305 -10.51 6.09 -2.48
CA ARG A 305 -11.22 6.90 -3.49
C ARG A 305 -12.73 6.86 -3.30
N GLU A 306 -13.29 5.67 -3.05
CA GLU A 306 -14.74 5.49 -2.85
C GLU A 306 -15.25 6.13 -1.57
N ALA A 307 -14.42 6.18 -0.53
CA ALA A 307 -14.71 6.91 0.70
C ALA A 307 -14.71 8.45 0.51
N GLY A 308 -14.24 8.94 -0.65
CA GLY A 308 -14.17 10.36 -0.95
C GLY A 308 -13.28 11.13 0.03
N VAL A 309 -12.20 10.50 0.49
CA VAL A 309 -11.24 11.08 1.45
C VAL A 309 -9.95 11.59 0.80
N VAL A 310 -9.96 11.66 -0.53
CA VAL A 310 -8.94 12.24 -1.39
C VAL A 310 -9.62 13.07 -2.48
N VAL A 311 -8.88 14.02 -3.05
CA VAL A 311 -9.27 14.66 -4.29
C VAL A 311 -8.66 13.88 -5.45
N THR A 312 -9.47 13.05 -6.10
CA THR A 312 -9.03 12.25 -7.24
C THR A 312 -8.88 13.12 -8.48
N LEU A 313 -7.68 13.12 -9.06
CA LEU A 313 -7.36 13.80 -10.31
C LEU A 313 -7.53 12.85 -11.51
N PRO A 314 -7.50 13.35 -12.76
CA PRO A 314 -7.43 12.51 -13.94
C PRO A 314 -6.25 11.52 -13.85
N PRO A 315 -6.39 10.29 -14.38
CA PRO A 315 -5.32 9.30 -14.32
C PRO A 315 -4.12 9.74 -15.18
N PHE A 316 -2.91 9.43 -14.72
CA PHE A 316 -1.67 9.66 -15.47
C PHE A 316 -1.03 8.30 -15.81
N LEU A 317 -1.51 7.66 -16.88
CA LEU A 317 -1.18 6.27 -17.21
C LEU A 317 0.14 6.14 -17.98
N ARG A 318 0.72 4.94 -17.96
CA ARG A 318 1.96 4.63 -18.67
C ARG A 318 1.68 4.66 -20.17
N GLY A 319 2.54 5.35 -20.91
CA GLY A 319 2.35 5.55 -22.35
C GLY A 319 1.52 6.78 -22.69
N ASP A 320 0.95 7.49 -21.70
CA ASP A 320 0.36 8.79 -21.96
C ASP A 320 1.46 9.80 -22.36
N ASN A 321 1.26 10.38 -23.54
CA ASN A 321 2.14 11.39 -24.13
C ASN A 321 1.46 12.77 -24.17
N HIS A 322 0.21 12.86 -23.75
CA HIS A 322 -0.57 14.11 -23.74
C HIS A 322 -0.51 14.80 -22.38
N MET A 323 0.72 15.06 -21.90
CA MET A 323 0.97 15.68 -20.60
C MET A 323 0.23 17.01 -20.41
N GLN A 324 0.15 17.83 -21.46
CA GLN A 324 -0.59 19.09 -21.42
C GLN A 324 -2.10 18.87 -21.24
N ARG A 325 -2.68 17.88 -21.93
CA ARG A 325 -4.09 17.53 -21.76
C ARG A 325 -4.40 17.13 -20.32
N TRP A 326 -3.54 16.31 -19.72
CA TRP A 326 -3.69 15.95 -18.32
C TRP A 326 -3.68 17.20 -17.42
N LEU A 327 -2.77 18.14 -17.67
CA LEU A 327 -2.71 19.39 -16.92
C LEU A 327 -3.96 20.25 -17.12
N ASP A 328 -4.46 20.37 -18.35
CA ASP A 328 -5.67 21.11 -18.68
C ASP A 328 -6.91 20.55 -17.95
N GLU A 329 -6.96 19.23 -17.75
CA GLU A 329 -8.03 18.54 -17.01
C GLU A 329 -7.83 18.60 -15.48
N ALA A 330 -6.59 18.47 -15.00
CA ALA A 330 -6.27 18.40 -13.56
C ALA A 330 -6.21 19.78 -12.89
N ALA A 331 -5.67 20.79 -13.57
CA ALA A 331 -5.42 22.11 -12.99
C ALA A 331 -6.69 22.81 -12.47
N PRO A 332 -7.84 22.79 -13.18
CA PRO A 332 -9.08 23.37 -12.65
C PRO A 332 -9.54 22.70 -11.35
N ILE A 333 -9.44 21.36 -11.27
CA ILE A 333 -9.82 20.60 -10.07
C ILE A 333 -8.92 20.97 -8.88
N ILE A 334 -7.60 21.06 -9.13
CA ILE A 334 -6.62 21.48 -8.12
C ILE A 334 -6.93 22.90 -7.66
N LYS A 335 -7.07 23.84 -8.59
CA LYS A 335 -7.30 25.26 -8.31
C LYS A 335 -8.59 25.48 -7.54
N ASP A 336 -9.69 24.86 -7.94
CA ASP A 336 -10.98 24.97 -7.24
C ASP A 336 -10.89 24.42 -5.81
N THR A 337 -10.18 23.30 -5.62
CA THR A 337 -9.94 22.72 -4.29
C THR A 337 -9.08 23.64 -3.43
N VAL A 338 -7.99 24.17 -3.98
CA VAL A 338 -7.11 25.10 -3.27
C VAL A 338 -7.88 26.35 -2.86
N MET A 339 -8.62 26.96 -3.79
CA MET A 339 -9.41 28.16 -3.51
C MET A 339 -10.50 27.93 -2.47
N ARG A 340 -11.08 26.73 -2.42
CA ARG A 340 -12.06 26.34 -1.41
C ARG A 340 -11.47 26.25 0.00
N TYR A 341 -10.23 25.76 0.14
CA TYR A 341 -9.67 25.40 1.45
C TYR A 341 -8.51 26.28 1.91
N LYS A 342 -7.91 27.11 1.06
CA LYS A 342 -6.72 27.91 1.42
C LYS A 342 -6.94 28.80 2.65
N ASP A 343 -8.14 29.36 2.79
CA ASP A 343 -8.52 30.31 3.84
C ASP A 343 -9.55 29.71 4.81
N ALA A 344 -9.72 28.38 4.80
CA ALA A 344 -10.60 27.71 5.75
C ALA A 344 -10.14 27.99 7.20
N PRO A 345 -11.07 28.21 8.15
CA PRO A 345 -10.69 28.46 9.55
C PRO A 345 -10.11 27.21 10.22
N ASP A 346 -10.58 26.03 9.81
CA ASP A 346 -10.24 24.74 10.38
C ASP A 346 -9.72 23.79 9.30
N VAL A 347 -9.16 22.65 9.74
CA VAL A 347 -8.73 21.58 8.83
C VAL A 347 -9.94 21.09 8.02
N PRO A 348 -9.86 21.05 6.67
CA PRO A 348 -10.97 20.59 5.84
C PRO A 348 -11.46 19.18 6.19
N ASP A 349 -12.78 18.98 6.17
CA ASP A 349 -13.40 17.69 6.47
C ASP A 349 -12.80 16.52 5.66
N VAL A 350 -12.55 16.71 4.36
CA VAL A 350 -11.92 15.70 3.50
C VAL A 350 -10.56 15.23 4.04
N ALA A 351 -9.80 16.14 4.63
CA ALA A 351 -8.48 15.86 5.18
C ALA A 351 -8.58 15.16 6.55
N VAL A 352 -9.53 15.59 7.40
CA VAL A 352 -9.83 14.92 8.67
C VAL A 352 -10.28 13.48 8.44
N ARG A 353 -11.28 13.28 7.57
CA ARG A 353 -11.77 11.95 7.19
C ARG A 353 -10.67 11.10 6.54
N GLY A 354 -9.76 11.70 5.76
CA GLY A 354 -8.60 11.00 5.19
C GLY A 354 -7.67 10.42 6.24
N ARG A 355 -7.32 11.23 7.26
CA ARG A 355 -6.51 10.77 8.40
C ARG A 355 -7.23 9.67 9.18
N GLU A 356 -8.48 9.90 9.55
CA GLU A 356 -9.28 8.93 10.31
C GLU A 356 -9.43 7.61 9.55
N TRP A 357 -9.68 7.69 8.24
CA TRP A 357 -9.83 6.51 7.40
C TRP A 357 -8.58 5.64 7.43
N VAL A 358 -7.37 6.20 7.22
CA VAL A 358 -6.15 5.38 7.21
C VAL A 358 -5.77 4.86 8.58
N LEU A 359 -5.95 5.65 9.64
CA LEU A 359 -5.63 5.24 11.00
C LEU A 359 -6.56 4.13 11.50
N HIS A 360 -7.83 4.13 11.08
CA HIS A 360 -8.79 3.10 11.41
C HIS A 360 -8.69 1.87 10.49
N ASN A 361 -8.69 2.06 9.17
CA ASN A 361 -8.84 0.98 8.19
C ASN A 361 -7.53 0.31 7.81
N LEU A 362 -6.37 0.87 8.19
CA LEU A 362 -5.05 0.26 7.97
C LEU A 362 -4.36 -0.13 9.27
N GLN A 363 -5.07 -0.16 10.40
CA GLN A 363 -4.53 -0.69 11.66
C GLN A 363 -4.35 -2.21 11.60
N LYS A 364 -3.58 -2.76 12.55
CA LYS A 364 -3.22 -4.19 12.58
C LYS A 364 -4.43 -5.12 12.34
N ASP A 365 -5.50 -4.94 13.12
CA ASP A 365 -6.72 -5.75 13.03
C ASP A 365 -7.39 -5.68 11.63
N ALA A 366 -7.40 -4.51 10.99
CA ALA A 366 -7.92 -4.38 9.63
C ALA A 366 -7.04 -5.12 8.60
N LEU A 367 -5.71 -5.07 8.76
CA LEU A 367 -4.77 -5.81 7.92
C LEU A 367 -4.90 -7.32 8.11
N ASP A 368 -5.08 -7.78 9.35
CA ASP A 368 -5.32 -9.18 9.67
C ASP A 368 -6.62 -9.68 9.02
N CYS A 369 -7.71 -8.89 9.13
CA CYS A 369 -8.98 -9.15 8.47
C CYS A 369 -8.88 -9.15 6.94
N TYR A 370 -8.08 -8.26 6.35
CA TYR A 370 -7.85 -8.23 4.90
C TYR A 370 -7.13 -9.50 4.44
N TRP A 371 -6.09 -9.92 5.16
CA TRP A 371 -5.40 -11.19 4.89
C TRP A 371 -6.31 -12.40 5.06
N TYR A 372 -7.13 -12.44 6.11
CA TYR A 372 -8.13 -13.49 6.29
C TYR A 372 -9.09 -13.59 5.10
N GLY A 373 -9.67 -12.46 4.67
CA GLY A 373 -10.53 -12.41 3.50
C GLY A 373 -9.83 -12.80 2.20
N THR A 374 -8.54 -12.45 2.06
CA THR A 374 -7.68 -12.84 0.94
C THR A 374 -7.47 -14.34 0.90
N LEU A 375 -7.08 -14.96 2.03
CA LEU A 375 -6.86 -16.40 2.14
C LEU A 375 -8.14 -17.20 1.89
N LYS A 376 -9.29 -16.69 2.34
CA LYS A 376 -10.60 -17.31 2.09
C LYS A 376 -10.90 -17.45 0.59
N ARG A 377 -10.73 -16.37 -0.16
CA ARG A 377 -10.95 -16.34 -1.62
C ARG A 377 -9.89 -17.11 -2.40
N TYR A 378 -8.65 -17.09 -1.91
CA TYR A 378 -7.58 -17.88 -2.50
C TYR A 378 -7.82 -19.39 -2.35
N ALA A 379 -8.32 -19.84 -1.19
CA ALA A 379 -8.64 -21.24 -0.96
C ALA A 379 -9.70 -21.77 -1.94
N GLU A 380 -10.67 -20.95 -2.33
CA GLU A 380 -11.65 -21.29 -3.36
C GLU A 380 -10.98 -21.62 -4.70
N LEU A 381 -9.98 -20.82 -5.12
CA LEU A 381 -9.23 -21.07 -6.35
C LEU A 381 -8.32 -22.30 -6.21
N TYR A 382 -7.59 -22.40 -5.10
CA TYR A 382 -6.59 -23.43 -4.86
C TYR A 382 -7.19 -24.84 -4.80
N PHE A 383 -8.39 -24.98 -4.24
CA PHE A 383 -9.06 -26.29 -4.09
C PHE A 383 -10.13 -26.58 -5.15
N SER A 384 -10.29 -25.71 -6.16
CA SER A 384 -11.31 -25.86 -7.22
C SER A 384 -10.96 -26.84 -8.33
#